data_AF-A0A3M8FXJ6-F1
#
_entry.id   AF-A0A3M8FXJ6-F1
#
_cell.length_a   1.000
_cell.length_b   1.000
_cell.length_c   1.000
_cell.angle_alpha   90.00
_cell.angle_beta   90.00
_cell.angle_gamma   90.00
#
_symmetry.space_group_name_H-M   'P 1'
#
loop_
_entity.id
_entity.type
_entity.pdbx_description
1 polymer ?
#
loop_
_entity_poly.entity_id
_entity_poly.type
_entity_poly.pdbx_seq_one_letter_code
_entity_poly.pdbx_strand_id
1 'polypeptide(L)'
;MTRRGFSFLEAVLAAALLAIVASSIFSVLSYAMNSDRTDEARLGASEVANRVIISYLDDSTSVDKLPDTIDYGIYTFRWDLDEDRIRIEEPNRRNRVTAGRQGAVPTALTNLKEVRVTVWLDDGRPETRVPGASPGVRLTRLVNPMGFGSRGEDSMKRLMEDPARISDLLQTLTGFEDPDAEGGG
;
A
#
# COMPACT_ATOMS: atom_id res chain seq x y z
N MET A 1 47.12 51.80 -29.59
CA MET A 1 47.32 50.36 -29.28
C MET A 1 46.27 49.91 -28.27
N THR A 2 45.00 49.74 -28.69
CA THR A 2 43.88 49.54 -27.75
C THR A 2 42.87 48.47 -28.19
N ARG A 3 43.18 47.67 -29.23
CA ARG A 3 42.26 46.68 -29.80
C ARG A 3 42.38 45.24 -29.23
N ARG A 4 43.38 44.95 -28.39
CA ARG A 4 43.63 43.57 -27.90
C ARG A 4 42.90 43.18 -26.61
N GLY A 5 42.39 44.14 -25.83
CA GLY A 5 41.62 43.84 -24.61
C GLY A 5 40.19 43.35 -24.88
N PHE A 6 39.62 43.72 -26.03
CA PHE A 6 38.23 43.41 -26.38
C PHE A 6 38.02 41.92 -26.70
N SER A 7 38.96 41.28 -27.42
CA SER A 7 38.84 39.86 -27.79
C SER A 7 39.05 38.90 -26.61
N PHE A 8 39.84 39.28 -25.60
CA PHE A 8 40.03 38.46 -24.40
C PHE A 8 38.78 38.45 -23.53
N LEU A 9 38.18 39.63 -23.29
CA LEU A 9 36.93 39.74 -22.53
C LEU A 9 35.79 38.98 -23.23
N GLU A 10 35.71 39.09 -24.56
CA GLU A 10 34.74 38.35 -25.39
C GLU A 10 34.91 36.83 -25.26
N ALA A 11 36.15 36.33 -25.32
CA ALA A 11 36.42 34.91 -25.14
C ALA A 11 36.05 34.40 -23.73
N VAL A 12 36.36 35.18 -22.69
CA VAL A 12 36.01 34.84 -21.30
C VAL A 12 34.49 34.87 -21.11
N LEU A 13 33.80 35.87 -21.65
CA LEU A 13 32.34 35.97 -21.58
C LEU A 13 31.67 34.85 -22.35
N ALA A 14 32.16 34.50 -23.54
CA ALA A 14 31.67 33.36 -24.30
C ALA A 14 31.86 32.03 -23.53
N ALA A 15 33.03 31.84 -22.91
CA ALA A 15 33.29 30.67 -22.07
C ALA A 15 32.39 30.64 -20.84
N ALA A 16 32.14 31.78 -20.18
CA ALA A 16 31.24 31.88 -19.04
C ALA A 16 29.78 31.57 -19.42
N LEU A 17 29.30 32.12 -20.54
CA LEU A 17 27.96 31.82 -21.05
C LEU A 17 27.82 30.34 -21.42
N LEU A 18 28.84 29.77 -22.06
CA LEU A 18 28.87 28.35 -22.37
C LEU A 18 28.84 27.48 -21.11
N ALA A 19 29.60 27.85 -20.07
CA ALA A 19 29.61 27.14 -18.80
C ALA A 19 28.24 27.18 -18.11
N ILE A 20 27.55 28.33 -18.14
CA ILE A 20 26.19 28.45 -17.61
C ILE A 20 25.22 27.55 -18.37
N VAL A 21 25.25 27.57 -19.71
CA VAL A 21 24.39 26.71 -20.53
C VAL A 21 24.71 25.23 -20.32
N ALA A 22 25.98 24.85 -20.22
CA ALA A 22 26.36 23.48 -19.92
C ALA A 22 25.82 23.06 -18.54
N SER A 23 25.98 23.90 -17.52
CA SER A 23 25.51 23.62 -16.16
C SER A 23 23.99 23.44 -16.10
N SER A 24 23.22 24.21 -16.88
CA SER A 24 21.76 24.06 -16.92
C SER A 24 21.35 22.75 -17.58
N ILE A 25 22.00 22.35 -18.67
CA ILE A 25 21.75 21.06 -19.34
C ILE A 25 22.07 19.89 -18.39
N PHE A 26 23.22 19.91 -17.73
CA PHE A 26 23.58 18.87 -16.76
C PHE A 26 22.63 18.80 -15.58
N SER A 27 22.11 19.95 -15.13
CA SER A 27 21.12 20.00 -14.05
C SER A 27 19.80 19.35 -14.47
N VAL A 28 19.31 19.64 -15.68
CA VAL A 28 18.10 19.01 -16.21
C VAL A 28 18.28 17.50 -16.39
N LEU A 29 19.42 17.07 -16.92
CA LEU A 29 19.71 15.64 -17.09
C LEU A 29 19.75 14.90 -15.75
N SER A 30 20.42 15.48 -14.75
CA SER A 30 20.51 14.90 -13.40
C SER A 30 19.13 14.79 -12.75
N TYR A 31 18.28 15.82 -12.94
CA TYR A 31 16.89 15.79 -12.49
C TYR A 31 16.09 14.67 -13.16
N ALA A 32 16.16 14.55 -14.49
CA ALA A 32 15.45 13.53 -15.25
C ALA A 32 15.84 12.11 -14.81
N MET A 33 17.15 11.84 -14.69
CA MET A 33 17.63 10.53 -14.23
C MET A 33 17.18 10.20 -12.80
N ASN A 34 17.10 11.20 -11.91
CA ASN A 34 16.62 11.00 -10.55
C ASN A 34 15.09 10.77 -10.50
N SER A 35 14.34 11.43 -11.40
CA SER A 35 12.91 11.20 -11.58
C SER A 35 12.65 9.76 -12.00
N ASP A 36 13.34 9.29 -13.05
CA ASP A 36 13.17 7.92 -13.59
C ASP A 36 13.39 6.85 -12.51
N ARG A 37 14.44 6.99 -11.69
CA ARG A 37 14.71 6.07 -10.57
C ARG A 37 13.61 6.11 -9.49
N THR A 38 13.09 7.30 -9.20
CA THR A 38 12.01 7.46 -8.23
C THR A 38 10.73 6.81 -8.73
N ASP A 39 10.42 6.96 -10.01
CA ASP A 39 9.25 6.38 -10.65
C ASP A 39 9.36 4.84 -10.74
N GLU A 40 10.54 4.32 -11.08
CA GLU A 40 10.82 2.88 -11.07
C GLU A 40 10.66 2.28 -9.67
N ALA A 41 11.21 2.93 -8.64
CA ALA A 41 11.06 2.50 -7.25
C ALA A 41 9.58 2.54 -6.79
N ARG A 42 8.83 3.56 -7.19
CA ARG A 42 7.38 3.68 -6.89
C ARG A 42 6.56 2.60 -7.60
N LEU A 43 6.91 2.27 -8.84
CA LEU A 43 6.25 1.18 -9.57
C LEU A 43 6.52 -0.17 -8.90
N GLY A 44 7.77 -0.43 -8.52
CA GLY A 44 8.16 -1.61 -7.75
C GLY A 44 7.41 -1.71 -6.43
N ALA A 45 7.37 -0.62 -5.66
CA ALA A 45 6.60 -0.56 -4.41
C ALA A 45 5.09 -0.81 -4.63
N SER A 46 4.51 -0.29 -5.71
CA SER A 46 3.11 -0.53 -6.07
C SER A 46 2.84 -2.00 -6.38
N GLU A 47 3.74 -2.65 -7.12
CA GLU A 47 3.60 -4.07 -7.43
C GLU A 47 3.74 -4.94 -6.18
N VAL A 48 4.73 -4.64 -5.32
CA VAL A 48 4.90 -5.32 -4.03
C VAL A 48 3.66 -5.15 -3.16
N ALA A 49 3.11 -3.92 -3.06
CA ALA A 49 1.88 -3.67 -2.32
C ALA A 49 0.71 -4.51 -2.85
N ASN A 50 0.56 -4.58 -4.17
CA ASN A 50 -0.47 -5.39 -4.81
C ASN A 50 -0.28 -6.90 -4.52
N ARG A 51 0.97 -7.40 -4.56
CA ARG A 51 1.27 -8.80 -4.22
C ARG A 51 0.88 -9.12 -2.78
N VAL A 52 1.26 -8.28 -1.81
CA VAL A 52 0.90 -8.44 -0.40
C VAL A 52 -0.62 -8.48 -0.23
N ILE A 53 -1.36 -7.56 -0.87
CA ILE A 53 -2.83 -7.57 -0.83
C ILE A 53 -3.41 -8.85 -1.45
N ILE A 54 -2.87 -9.33 -2.57
CA ILE A 54 -3.37 -10.56 -3.20
C ILE A 54 -3.11 -11.76 -2.29
N SER A 55 -1.93 -11.87 -1.69
CA SER A 55 -1.61 -12.91 -0.70
C SER A 55 -2.57 -12.85 0.48
N TYR A 56 -2.86 -11.66 1.00
CA TYR A 56 -3.87 -11.45 2.03
C TYR A 56 -5.26 -11.94 1.63
N LEU A 57 -5.67 -11.63 0.38
CA LEU A 57 -6.99 -12.02 -0.13
C LEU A 57 -7.11 -13.52 -0.40
N ASP A 58 -6.01 -14.19 -0.72
CA ASP A 58 -5.99 -15.66 -0.88
C ASP A 58 -6.00 -16.36 0.48
N ASP A 59 -5.13 -15.92 1.40
CA ASP A 59 -5.05 -16.42 2.77
C ASP A 59 -4.50 -15.34 3.72
N SER A 60 -5.38 -14.77 4.56
CA SER A 60 -5.00 -13.72 5.51
C SER A 60 -3.94 -14.19 6.51
N THR A 61 -3.93 -15.47 6.88
CA THR A 61 -2.93 -16.04 7.82
C THR A 61 -1.57 -16.29 7.17
N SER A 62 -1.50 -16.24 5.84
CA SER A 62 -0.24 -16.42 5.12
C SER A 62 0.63 -15.16 5.13
N VAL A 63 0.03 -14.00 5.39
CA VAL A 63 0.73 -12.71 5.36
C VAL A 63 1.75 -12.59 6.49
N ASP A 64 1.45 -13.14 7.66
CA ASP A 64 2.39 -13.19 8.80
C ASP A 64 3.63 -14.06 8.53
N LYS A 65 3.59 -14.86 7.46
CA LYS A 65 4.71 -15.71 7.02
C LYS A 65 5.53 -15.05 5.91
N LEU A 66 5.08 -13.92 5.37
CA LEU A 66 5.87 -13.17 4.39
C LEU A 66 7.10 -12.55 5.09
N PRO A 67 8.25 -12.47 4.41
CA PRO A 67 9.42 -11.82 4.97
C PRO A 67 9.15 -10.31 5.14
N ASP A 68 9.73 -9.71 6.18
CA ASP A 68 9.67 -8.26 6.45
C ASP A 68 10.17 -7.39 5.28
N THR A 69 10.98 -8.00 4.41
CA THR A 69 11.55 -7.38 3.21
C THR A 69 11.28 -8.24 1.98
N ILE A 70 10.90 -7.59 0.88
CA ILE A 70 10.61 -8.23 -0.40
C ILE A 70 11.53 -7.64 -1.47
N ASP A 71 12.33 -8.49 -2.10
CA ASP A 71 13.18 -8.12 -3.22
C ASP A 71 12.37 -8.02 -4.53
N TYR A 72 12.58 -6.93 -5.26
CA TYR A 72 11.96 -6.71 -6.56
C TYR A 72 12.92 -5.93 -7.48
N GLY A 73 13.46 -6.62 -8.48
CA GLY A 73 14.46 -6.07 -9.38
C GLY A 73 15.75 -5.74 -8.63
N ILE A 74 16.17 -4.47 -8.69
CA ILE A 74 17.36 -3.96 -7.99
C ILE A 74 17.03 -3.35 -6.62
N TYR A 75 15.76 -3.34 -6.23
CA TYR A 75 15.27 -2.70 -5.03
C TYR A 75 14.80 -3.74 -4.01
N THR A 76 15.00 -3.45 -2.73
CA THR A 76 14.42 -4.20 -1.62
C THR A 76 13.40 -3.30 -0.94
N PHE A 77 12.22 -3.84 -0.67
CA PHE A 77 11.10 -3.09 -0.11
C PHE A 77 10.69 -3.65 1.25
N ARG A 78 10.39 -2.76 2.20
CA ARG A 78 9.67 -3.09 3.43
C ARG A 78 8.18 -2.87 3.23
N TRP A 79 7.39 -3.56 4.03
CA TRP A 79 5.95 -3.40 4.00
C TRP A 79 5.35 -3.50 5.40
N ASP A 80 4.14 -2.98 5.52
CA ASP A 80 3.30 -3.04 6.71
C ASP A 80 1.85 -3.22 6.27
N LEU A 81 1.09 -4.02 7.03
CA LEU A 81 -0.33 -4.28 6.78
C LEU A 81 -1.12 -3.90 8.02
N ASP A 82 -2.12 -3.05 7.80
CA ASP A 82 -3.03 -2.53 8.80
C ASP A 82 -4.47 -2.94 8.43
N GLU A 83 -5.20 -3.50 9.39
CA GLU A 83 -6.60 -3.91 9.25
C GLU A 83 -7.50 -3.05 10.13
N ASP A 84 -8.53 -2.46 9.53
CA ASP A 84 -9.56 -1.73 10.27
C ASP A 84 -10.97 -2.26 9.93
N ARG A 85 -11.88 -2.28 10.90
CA ARG A 85 -13.27 -2.72 10.68
C ARG A 85 -14.12 -1.50 10.36
N ILE A 86 -14.70 -1.46 9.16
CA ILE A 86 -15.60 -0.39 8.74
C ILE A 86 -17.04 -0.73 9.15
N ARG A 87 -17.59 0.08 10.04
CA ARG A 87 -19.01 0.05 10.39
C ARG A 87 -19.79 1.04 9.53
N ILE A 88 -20.61 0.53 8.61
CA ILE A 88 -21.54 1.38 7.86
C ILE A 88 -22.76 1.68 8.73
N GLU A 89 -22.91 2.93 9.16
CA GLU A 89 -24.13 3.40 9.82
C GLU A 89 -25.11 3.98 8.79
N GLU A 90 -26.33 3.45 8.71
CA GLU A 90 -27.39 4.04 7.87
C GLU A 90 -27.83 5.38 8.48
N PRO A 91 -27.73 6.51 7.75
CA PRO A 91 -28.03 7.85 8.30
C PRO A 91 -29.51 8.08 8.62
N ASN A 92 -30.43 7.18 8.21
CA ASN A 92 -31.88 7.36 8.34
C ASN A 92 -32.63 6.11 8.81
N ARG A 93 -32.24 5.50 9.93
CA ARG A 93 -33.03 4.41 10.56
C ARG A 93 -34.48 4.82 10.87
N ARG A 94 -34.75 6.11 11.11
CA ARG A 94 -36.09 6.61 11.50
C ARG A 94 -37.13 6.59 10.37
N ASN A 95 -36.72 6.69 9.09
CA ASN A 95 -37.67 6.73 7.98
C ASN A 95 -38.11 5.35 7.47
N ARG A 96 -37.47 4.25 7.92
CA ARG A 96 -37.81 2.88 7.47
C ARG A 96 -38.99 2.28 8.24
N VAL A 97 -39.27 2.77 9.45
CA VAL A 97 -40.36 2.27 10.31
C VAL A 97 -41.75 2.54 9.69
N THR A 98 -41.87 3.56 8.84
CA THR A 98 -43.15 3.95 8.23
C THR A 98 -43.54 3.10 7.01
N ALA A 99 -42.64 2.28 6.45
CA ALA A 99 -42.85 1.60 5.16
C ALA A 99 -42.99 0.06 5.25
N GLY A 100 -43.18 -0.53 6.43
CA GLY A 100 -43.51 -1.96 6.60
C GLY A 100 -42.49 -2.98 6.07
N ARG A 101 -41.37 -2.52 5.50
CA ARG A 101 -40.27 -3.34 4.99
C ARG A 101 -39.12 -3.24 5.98
N GLN A 102 -39.02 -4.22 6.87
CA GLN A 102 -37.78 -4.56 7.57
C GLN A 102 -36.75 -5.00 6.52
N GLY A 103 -36.19 -4.04 5.78
CA GLY A 103 -34.99 -4.29 5.01
C GLY A 103 -33.84 -4.34 5.99
N ALA A 104 -33.46 -5.52 6.46
CA ALA A 104 -32.17 -5.70 7.10
C ALA A 104 -31.10 -5.18 6.13
N VAL A 105 -30.17 -4.36 6.62
CA VAL A 105 -28.92 -4.12 5.88
C VAL A 105 -28.34 -5.50 5.61
N PRO A 106 -28.04 -5.88 4.36
CA PRO A 106 -27.39 -7.16 4.08
C PRO A 106 -26.17 -7.28 5.00
N THR A 107 -26.06 -8.36 5.78
CA THR A 107 -24.94 -8.60 6.71
C THR A 107 -23.58 -8.49 6.02
N ALA A 108 -23.56 -8.71 4.70
CA ALA A 108 -22.43 -8.50 3.80
C ALA A 108 -21.90 -7.04 3.74
N LEU A 109 -22.71 -6.04 4.08
CA LEU A 109 -22.33 -4.62 4.11
C LEU A 109 -21.96 -4.14 5.52
N THR A 110 -22.33 -4.87 6.57
CA THR A 110 -22.03 -4.48 7.96
C THR A 110 -20.65 -4.93 8.45
N ASN A 111 -20.01 -5.87 7.76
CA ASN A 111 -18.75 -6.49 8.19
C ASN A 111 -17.59 -6.19 7.22
N LEU A 112 -17.56 -5.02 6.57
CA LEU A 112 -16.44 -4.69 5.69
C LEU A 112 -15.16 -4.44 6.51
N LYS A 113 -14.04 -4.96 6.03
CA LYS A 113 -12.71 -4.62 6.52
C LYS A 113 -12.02 -3.67 5.54
N GLU A 114 -11.38 -2.63 6.05
CA GLU A 114 -10.35 -1.90 5.34
C GLU A 114 -9.03 -2.63 5.54
N VAL A 115 -8.37 -2.99 4.45
CA VAL A 115 -7.01 -3.54 4.48
C VAL A 115 -6.11 -2.51 3.82
N ARG A 116 -5.13 -2.05 4.56
CA ARG A 116 -4.18 -1.01 4.13
C ARG A 116 -2.79 -1.60 4.13
N VAL A 117 -2.17 -1.64 2.97
CA VAL A 117 -0.78 -2.05 2.82
C VAL A 117 0.06 -0.81 2.50
N THR A 118 1.10 -0.57 3.30
CA THR A 118 2.08 0.46 3.04
C THR A 118 3.40 -0.20 2.68
N VAL A 119 4.02 0.22 1.57
CA VAL A 119 5.30 -0.32 1.08
C VAL A 119 6.26 0.82 0.85
N TRP A 120 7.52 0.67 1.26
CA TRP A 120 8.56 1.67 1.07
C TRP A 120 9.92 1.04 0.82
N LEU A 121 10.81 1.79 0.19
CA LEU A 121 12.17 1.32 -0.09
C LEU A 121 12.94 1.07 1.21
N ASP A 122 13.57 -0.10 1.33
CA ASP A 122 14.47 -0.43 2.43
C ASP A 122 15.80 0.34 2.27
N ASP A 123 16.21 1.02 3.34
CA ASP A 123 17.48 1.74 3.41
C ASP A 123 18.57 0.94 4.14
N GLY A 124 18.30 -0.35 4.40
CA GLY A 124 19.19 -1.27 5.11
C GLY A 124 19.27 -1.01 6.61
N ARG A 125 18.45 -0.11 7.16
CA ARG A 125 18.41 0.17 8.59
C ARG A 125 17.21 -0.51 9.24
N PRO A 126 17.40 -1.21 10.37
CA PRO A 126 16.30 -1.90 11.05
C PRO A 126 15.27 -0.94 11.67
N GLU A 127 15.65 0.32 11.90
CA GLU A 127 14.79 1.34 12.54
C GLU A 127 13.82 2.02 11.56
N THR A 128 13.95 1.77 10.26
CA THR A 128 13.12 2.36 9.21
C THR A 128 11.78 1.64 9.08
N ARG A 129 11.09 1.48 10.21
CA ARG A 129 9.69 1.00 10.28
C ARG A 129 8.67 2.09 9.91
N VAL A 130 9.10 3.33 9.69
CA VAL A 130 8.19 4.46 9.50
C VAL A 130 8.14 4.87 8.02
N PRO A 131 6.95 4.87 7.37
CA PRO A 131 6.75 5.20 5.95
C PRO A 131 6.99 6.66 5.53
N GLY A 132 7.92 7.39 6.18
CA GLY A 132 8.01 8.85 6.06
C GLY A 132 9.17 9.40 5.23
N ALA A 133 10.30 8.70 5.17
CA ALA A 133 11.54 9.23 4.58
C ALA A 133 11.82 8.72 3.16
N SER A 134 11.28 7.57 2.78
CA SER A 134 11.54 6.89 1.52
C SER A 134 10.34 6.99 0.57
N PRO A 135 10.55 6.96 -0.76
CA PRO A 135 9.46 6.74 -1.71
C PRO A 135 8.67 5.50 -1.29
N GLY A 136 7.37 5.68 -1.09
CA GLY A 136 6.48 4.63 -0.65
C GLY A 136 5.12 4.76 -1.31
N VAL A 137 4.38 3.66 -1.27
CA VAL A 137 3.05 3.52 -1.83
C VAL A 137 2.15 2.97 -0.74
N ARG A 138 0.95 3.52 -0.63
CA ARG A 138 -0.09 3.00 0.24
C ARG A 138 -1.27 2.57 -0.61
N LEU A 139 -1.65 1.31 -0.50
CA LEU A 139 -2.78 0.73 -1.19
C LEU A 139 -3.83 0.31 -0.15
N THR A 140 -5.04 0.84 -0.31
CA THR A 140 -6.18 0.52 0.56
C THR A 140 -7.23 -0.24 -0.23
N ARG A 141 -7.74 -1.33 0.34
CA ARG A 141 -8.81 -2.13 -0.26
C ARG A 141 -9.90 -2.44 0.76
N LEU A 142 -11.15 -2.31 0.33
CA LEU A 142 -12.30 -2.77 1.08
C LEU A 142 -12.53 -4.25 0.78
N VAL A 143 -12.55 -5.07 1.83
CA VAL A 143 -12.70 -6.51 1.73
C VAL A 143 -13.94 -6.94 2.51
N ASN A 144 -14.78 -7.75 1.89
CA ASN A 144 -15.85 -8.44 2.59
C ASN A 144 -15.31 -9.80 3.08
N PRO A 145 -15.21 -10.03 4.40
CA PRO A 145 -14.73 -11.28 4.97
C PRO A 145 -15.70 -12.43 4.69
N MET A 146 -16.98 -12.18 4.36
CA MET A 146 -17.92 -13.27 4.00
C MET A 146 -17.78 -13.74 2.54
N GLY A 147 -16.87 -13.12 1.77
CA GLY A 147 -16.65 -13.45 0.37
C GLY A 147 -15.89 -14.76 0.12
N PHE A 148 -15.48 -15.51 1.15
CA PHE A 148 -14.73 -16.77 0.97
C PHE A 148 -15.47 -17.79 0.09
N GLY A 149 -16.82 -17.79 0.11
CA GLY A 149 -17.63 -18.70 -0.70
C GLY A 149 -17.68 -18.41 -2.20
N SER A 150 -17.28 -17.21 -2.65
CA SER A 150 -17.27 -16.83 -4.07
C SER A 150 -15.87 -16.82 -4.70
N ARG A 151 -14.82 -17.23 -3.95
CA ARG A 151 -13.40 -17.12 -4.35
C ARG A 151 -12.81 -18.38 -5.03
N GLY A 152 -13.60 -19.42 -5.25
CA GLY A 152 -13.21 -20.62 -6.01
C GLY A 152 -13.26 -21.92 -5.18
N GLU A 153 -13.21 -23.06 -5.86
CA GLU A 153 -13.23 -24.40 -5.23
C GLU A 153 -12.07 -24.62 -4.25
N ASP A 154 -10.88 -24.07 -4.54
CA ASP A 154 -9.68 -24.25 -3.72
C ASP A 154 -9.77 -23.53 -2.37
N SER A 155 -10.34 -22.33 -2.31
CA SER A 155 -10.53 -21.61 -1.05
C SER A 155 -11.51 -22.34 -0.14
N MET A 156 -12.57 -22.92 -0.72
CA MET A 156 -13.55 -23.73 0.02
C MET A 156 -12.91 -25.02 0.53
N LYS A 157 -12.08 -25.66 -0.28
CA LYS A 157 -11.34 -26.87 0.11
C LYS A 157 -10.39 -26.59 1.27
N ARG A 158 -9.59 -25.52 1.22
CA ARG A 158 -8.71 -25.11 2.33
C ARG A 158 -9.49 -24.75 3.60
N LEU A 159 -10.67 -24.13 3.47
CA LEU A 159 -11.56 -23.84 4.59
C LEU A 159 -12.09 -25.12 5.25
N MET A 160 -12.44 -26.14 4.45
CA MET A 160 -12.91 -27.43 4.96
C MET A 160 -11.79 -28.27 5.59
N GLU A 161 -10.55 -28.08 5.15
CA GLU A 161 -9.37 -28.78 5.68
C GLU A 161 -8.89 -28.23 7.03
N ASP A 162 -9.26 -26.99 7.39
CA ASP A 162 -8.80 -26.33 8.62
C ASP A 162 -9.97 -25.99 9.58
N PRO A 163 -10.17 -26.79 10.65
CA PRO A 163 -11.26 -26.58 11.61
C PRO A 163 -11.22 -25.20 12.29
N ALA A 164 -10.03 -24.60 12.46
CA ALA A 164 -9.88 -23.30 13.10
C ALA A 164 -10.44 -22.15 12.24
N ARG A 165 -10.36 -22.29 10.91
CA ARG A 165 -10.93 -21.30 9.97
C ARG A 165 -12.45 -21.37 9.93
N ILE A 166 -13.03 -22.55 10.14
CA ILE A 166 -14.49 -22.72 10.26
C ILE A 166 -14.99 -22.02 11.52
N SER A 167 -14.28 -22.13 12.65
CA SER A 167 -14.66 -21.41 13.88
C SER A 167 -14.57 -19.89 13.71
N ASP A 168 -13.52 -19.36 13.08
CA ASP A 168 -13.39 -17.92 12.83
C ASP A 168 -14.48 -17.37 11.89
N LEU A 169 -14.84 -18.15 10.86
CA LEU A 169 -15.98 -17.84 9.99
C LEU A 169 -17.30 -17.82 10.77
N LEU A 170 -17.55 -18.84 11.60
CA LEU A 170 -18.75 -18.90 12.44
C LEU A 170 -18.80 -17.75 13.45
N GLN A 171 -17.66 -17.37 14.03
CA GLN A 171 -17.54 -16.25 14.94
C GLN A 171 -17.86 -14.92 14.23
N THR A 172 -17.31 -14.73 13.03
CA THR A 172 -17.59 -13.57 12.17
C THR A 172 -19.05 -13.51 11.71
N LEU A 173 -19.68 -14.67 11.47
CA LEU A 173 -21.08 -14.79 11.05
C LEU A 173 -22.07 -14.55 12.18
N THR A 174 -21.74 -15.04 13.38
CA THR A 174 -22.62 -14.96 14.55
C THR A 174 -22.43 -13.69 15.35
N GLY A 175 -21.32 -12.96 15.14
CA GLY A 175 -21.01 -11.71 15.83
C GLY A 175 -20.72 -11.89 17.33
N PHE A 176 -20.45 -13.11 17.78
CA PHE A 176 -20.04 -13.39 19.15
C PHE A 176 -18.53 -13.21 19.27
N GLU A 177 -18.10 -12.06 19.78
CA GLU A 177 -16.72 -11.88 20.27
C GLU A 177 -16.50 -12.79 21.48
N ASP A 178 -15.41 -13.57 21.46
CA ASP A 178 -15.06 -14.46 22.55
C ASP A 178 -14.56 -13.60 23.74
N PRO A 179 -15.22 -13.62 24.92
CA PRO A 179 -14.85 -12.77 26.05
C PRO A 179 -13.49 -13.12 26.66
N ASP A 180 -12.81 -14.17 26.21
CA ASP A 180 -11.59 -14.70 26.83
C ASP A 180 -10.28 -14.17 26.18
N ALA A 181 -10.34 -13.28 25.19
CA ALA A 181 -9.15 -12.70 24.55
C ALA A 181 -8.48 -11.53 25.32
N GLU A 182 -9.08 -11.02 26.40
CA GLU A 182 -8.50 -9.97 27.26
C GLU A 182 -7.77 -10.51 28.52
N GLY A 183 -7.46 -11.81 28.57
CA GLY A 183 -7.01 -12.49 29.80
C GLY A 183 -5.58 -13.04 29.84
N GLY A 184 -4.67 -12.64 28.96
CA GLY A 184 -3.28 -13.17 28.93
C GLY A 184 -2.23 -12.08 29.09
N GLY A 185 -1.77 -11.85 30.32
CA GLY A 185 -0.65 -10.94 30.64
C GLY A 185 0.74 -11.53 30.39
#